data_AF-A0A945MBK6-F1
#
_entry.id   AF-A0A945MBK6-F1
#
_cell.length_a   1.000
_cell.length_b   1.000
_cell.length_c   1.000
_cell.angle_alpha   90.00
_cell.angle_beta   90.00
_cell.angle_gamma   90.00
#
_symmetry.space_group_name_H-M   'P 1'
#
loop_
_entity.id
_entity.type
_entity.pdbx_description
1 polymer ?
#
loop_
_entity_poly.entity_id
_entity_poly.type
_entity_poly.pdbx_seq_one_letter_code
_entity_poly.pdbx_strand_id
1 'polypeptide(L)'
;MKIIKISMFAYFLTICGMSAFFSSIPKNVNAETKLTLVYPFPDFLQYTKNCKALVAAINKRGKGLIKIDVLPFNSIKMFQQAPA
;
A
#
# COMPACT_ATOMS: atom_id res chain seq x y z
N MET A 1 -34.55 -27.84 35.17
CA MET A 1 -33.42 -27.79 34.22
C MET A 1 -33.70 -27.05 32.89
N LYS A 2 -34.95 -26.83 32.47
CA LYS A 2 -35.28 -26.15 31.19
C LYS A 2 -35.02 -24.64 31.19
N ILE A 3 -35.23 -23.96 32.32
CA ILE A 3 -35.10 -22.49 32.45
C ILE A 3 -33.62 -22.03 32.37
N ILE A 4 -32.69 -22.83 32.88
CA ILE A 4 -31.24 -22.53 32.84
C ILE A 4 -30.69 -22.57 31.41
N LYS A 5 -31.20 -23.48 30.56
CA LYS A 5 -30.79 -23.60 29.16
C LYS A 5 -31.20 -22.39 28.30
N ILE A 6 -32.35 -21.77 28.61
CA ILE A 6 -32.85 -20.58 27.90
C ILE A 6 -31.99 -19.35 28.23
N SER A 7 -31.56 -19.21 29.50
CA SER A 7 -30.67 -18.14 29.93
C SER A 7 -29.28 -18.21 29.28
N MET A 8 -28.72 -19.42 29.14
CA MET A 8 -27.41 -19.65 28.52
C MET A 8 -27.43 -19.38 27.00
N PHE A 9 -28.56 -19.66 26.34
CA PHE A 9 -28.76 -19.36 24.91
C PHE A 9 -28.94 -17.86 24.66
N ALA A 10 -29.63 -17.15 25.56
CA ALA A 10 -29.78 -15.70 25.49
C ALA A 10 -28.44 -14.96 25.65
N TYR A 11 -27.57 -15.42 26.57
CA TYR A 11 -26.22 -14.88 26.76
C TYR A 11 -25.31 -15.09 25.54
N PHE A 12 -25.45 -16.22 24.85
CA PHE A 12 -24.70 -16.50 23.64
C PHE A 12 -25.11 -15.57 22.49
N LEU A 13 -26.40 -15.24 22.37
CA LEU A 13 -26.91 -14.33 21.35
C LEU A 13 -26.42 -12.88 21.56
N THR A 14 -26.34 -12.40 22.81
CA THR A 14 -25.84 -11.06 23.12
C THR A 14 -24.34 -10.91 22.87
N ILE A 15 -23.53 -11.95 23.13
CA ILE A 15 -22.09 -11.93 22.84
C ILE A 15 -21.82 -11.93 21.33
N CYS A 16 -22.58 -12.72 20.55
CA CYS A 16 -22.50 -12.70 19.08
C CYS A 16 -23.04 -11.41 18.45
N GLY A 17 -24.03 -10.75 19.06
CA GLY A 17 -24.55 -9.47 18.57
C GLY A 17 -23.54 -8.32 18.72
N MET A 18 -22.72 -8.35 19.77
CA MET A 18 -21.73 -7.30 20.05
C MET A 18 -20.51 -7.34 19.10
N SER A 19 -20.14 -8.52 18.59
CA SER A 19 -18.98 -8.68 17.69
C SER A 19 -19.26 -8.23 16.25
N ALA A 20 -20.53 -8.19 15.83
CA ALA A 20 -20.95 -7.65 14.54
C ALA A 20 -20.82 -6.11 14.45
N PHE A 21 -20.87 -5.40 15.58
CA PHE A 21 -20.80 -3.94 15.61
C PHE A 21 -19.36 -3.39 15.48
N PHE A 22 -18.35 -4.19 15.85
CA PHE A 22 -16.94 -3.81 15.69
C PHE A 22 -16.38 -4.15 14.30
N SER A 23 -17.03 -5.04 13.55
CA SER A 23 -16.61 -5.44 12.21
C SER A 23 -17.09 -4.50 11.10
N SER A 24 -17.98 -3.55 11.42
CA SER A 24 -18.51 -2.54 10.50
C SER A 24 -17.71 -1.24 10.45
N ILE A 25 -16.54 -1.14 11.10
CA ILE A 25 -15.65 0.01 10.91
C ILE A 25 -15.15 -0.07 9.45
N PRO A 26 -15.53 0.87 8.57
CA PRO A 26 -15.03 0.86 7.20
C PRO A 26 -13.51 1.03 7.28
N LYS A 27 -12.78 -0.06 6.96
CA LYS A 27 -11.36 0.08 6.63
C LYS A 27 -11.35 0.98 5.41
N ASN A 28 -10.86 2.20 5.54
CA ASN A 28 -10.57 3.06 4.40
C ASN A 28 -9.55 2.31 3.53
N VAL A 29 -10.04 1.55 2.55
CA VAL A 29 -9.23 0.95 1.48
C VAL A 29 -8.89 2.10 0.55
N ASN A 30 -7.98 2.97 0.99
CA ASN A 30 -7.35 3.93 0.10
C ASN A 30 -6.56 3.11 -0.90
N ALA A 31 -6.92 3.22 -2.18
CA ALA A 31 -6.16 2.59 -3.25
C ALA A 31 -4.70 3.06 -3.19
N GLU A 32 -3.76 2.13 -3.32
CA GLU A 32 -2.34 2.47 -3.33
C GLU A 32 -2.06 3.41 -4.52
N THR A 33 -1.51 4.59 -4.24
CA THR A 33 -1.15 5.56 -5.27
C THR A 33 0.09 5.07 -5.99
N LYS A 34 -0.02 4.85 -7.30
CA LYS A 34 1.09 4.43 -8.14
C LYS A 34 1.74 5.64 -8.81
N LEU A 35 3.04 5.78 -8.61
CA LEU A 35 3.87 6.79 -9.24
C LEU A 35 4.98 6.11 -10.04
N THR A 36 5.52 6.80 -11.04
CA THR A 36 6.68 6.33 -11.80
C THR A 36 7.77 7.38 -11.74
N LEU A 37 8.98 6.96 -11.38
CA LEU A 37 10.18 7.79 -11.38
C LEU A 37 11.12 7.31 -12.48
N VAL A 38 11.48 8.22 -13.38
CA VAL A 38 12.56 8.02 -14.36
C VAL A 38 13.75 8.86 -13.92
N TYR A 39 14.86 8.22 -13.55
CA TYR A 39 16.08 8.95 -13.20
C TYR A 39 16.89 9.27 -14.47
N PRO A 40 17.54 10.44 -14.57
CA PRO A 40 18.17 10.90 -15.82
C PRO A 40 19.59 10.37 -16.07
N PHE A 41 20.23 9.74 -15.08
CA PHE A 41 21.67 9.44 -15.11
C PHE A 41 21.99 7.95 -14.88
N PRO A 42 23.12 7.43 -15.41
CA PRO A 42 23.53 6.04 -15.19
C PRO A 42 23.67 5.60 -13.73
N ASP A 43 23.61 4.29 -13.49
CA ASP A 43 23.58 3.68 -12.14
C ASP A 43 24.85 3.80 -11.32
N PHE A 44 26.01 3.97 -11.96
CA PHE A 44 27.28 4.09 -11.24
C PHE A 44 27.41 5.44 -10.52
N LEU A 45 26.66 6.46 -10.94
CA LEU A 45 26.70 7.80 -10.37
C LEU A 45 26.02 7.85 -9.00
N GLN A 46 26.64 8.57 -8.07
CA GLN A 46 26.12 8.70 -6.70
C GLN A 46 24.72 9.30 -6.65
N TYR A 47 24.41 10.23 -7.56
CA TYR A 47 23.07 10.80 -7.69
C TYR A 47 22.00 9.73 -7.92
N THR A 48 22.22 8.83 -8.89
CA THR A 48 21.28 7.77 -9.22
C THR A 48 21.11 6.78 -8.06
N LYS A 49 22.21 6.46 -7.37
CA LYS A 49 22.17 5.64 -6.14
C LYS A 49 21.30 6.29 -5.06
N ASN A 50 21.46 7.60 -4.86
CA ASN A 50 20.66 8.35 -3.89
C ASN A 50 19.17 8.39 -4.27
N CYS A 51 18.84 8.58 -5.56
CA CYS A 51 17.45 8.51 -6.05
C CYS A 51 16.81 7.15 -5.77
N LYS A 52 17.51 6.05 -6.10
CA LYS A 52 17.01 4.69 -5.84
C LYS A 52 16.84 4.44 -4.34
N ALA A 53 17.79 4.88 -3.52
CA ALA A 53 17.71 4.75 -2.07
C ALA A 53 16.52 5.53 -1.48
N LEU A 54 16.25 6.74 -1.98
CA LEU A 54 15.09 7.54 -1.58
C LEU A 54 13.79 6.81 -1.93
N VAL A 55 13.64 6.33 -3.16
CA VAL A 55 12.43 5.59 -3.58
C VAL A 55 12.25 4.31 -2.75
N ALA A 56 13.32 3.57 -2.47
CA ALA A 56 13.25 2.40 -1.60
C ALA A 56 12.75 2.75 -0.19
N ALA A 57 13.22 3.87 0.38
CA ALA A 57 12.76 4.34 1.69
C ALA A 57 11.28 4.76 1.67
N ILE A 58 10.82 5.43 0.60
CA ILE A 58 9.43 5.83 0.43
C ILE A 58 8.53 4.60 0.30
N ASN A 59 8.85 3.66 -0.60
CA ASN A 59 8.06 2.44 -0.79
C ASN A 59 7.98 1.60 0.49
N LYS A 60 9.06 1.54 1.27
CA LYS A 60 9.06 0.84 2.56
C LYS A 60 8.12 1.50 3.57
N ARG A 61 8.15 2.83 3.68
CA ARG A 61 7.32 3.59 4.63
C ARG A 61 5.86 3.71 4.19
N GLY A 62 5.63 3.81 2.88
CA GLY A 62 4.33 4.02 2.26
C GLY A 62 3.59 2.75 1.86
N LYS A 63 4.01 1.57 2.31
CA LYS A 63 3.40 0.29 1.91
C LYS A 63 1.87 0.30 2.09
N GLY A 64 1.14 0.07 1.00
CA GLY A 64 -0.33 0.09 1.00
C GLY A 64 -0.95 1.47 0.84
N LEU A 65 -0.13 2.53 0.73
CA LEU A 65 -0.54 3.91 0.47
C LEU A 65 0.10 4.45 -0.83
N ILE A 66 1.39 4.19 -1.04
CA ILE A 66 2.17 4.67 -2.18
C ILE A 66 3.11 3.56 -2.67
N LYS A 67 3.16 3.40 -3.98
CA LYS A 67 4.18 2.61 -4.68
C LYS A 67 4.79 3.43 -5.81
N ILE A 68 6.10 3.56 -5.80
CA ILE A 68 6.88 4.22 -6.85
C ILE A 68 7.65 3.15 -7.63
N ASP A 69 7.37 3.04 -8.91
CA ASP A 69 8.13 2.20 -9.84
C ASP A 69 9.29 3.01 -10.44
N VAL A 70 10.51 2.46 -10.41
CA VAL A 70 11.71 3.14 -10.89
C VAL A 70 12.10 2.60 -12.27
N LEU A 71 12.23 3.49 -13.25
CA LEU A 71 12.63 3.17 -14.61
C LEU A 71 13.97 3.83 -14.96
N PRO A 72 14.82 3.17 -15.78
CA PRO A 72 16.07 3.76 -16.26
C PRO A 72 15.86 4.94 -17.21
N PHE A 73 16.88 5.80 -17.34
CA PHE A 73 16.84 7.06 -18.08
C PHE A 73 16.39 6.97 -19.54
N ASN A 74 16.58 5.81 -20.18
CA ASN A 74 16.20 5.56 -21.56
C ASN A 74 14.73 5.13 -21.74
N SER A 75 13.95 4.98 -20.66
CA SER A 75 12.62 4.36 -20.71
C SER A 75 11.54 5.23 -21.33
N ILE A 76 11.71 6.56 -21.34
CA ILE A 76 10.70 7.50 -21.86
C ILE A 76 11.20 8.32 -23.04
N LYS A 77 12.29 7.90 -23.69
CA LYS A 77 12.83 8.54 -24.90
C LYS A 77 13.11 10.05 -24.74
N MET A 78 13.31 10.53 -23.50
CA MET A 78 13.56 11.95 -23.19
C MET A 78 14.78 12.54 -23.92
N PHE A 79 15.75 11.69 -24.27
CA PHE A 79 16.98 12.08 -24.95
C PHE A 79 17.11 11.49 -26.36
N GLN A 80 16.01 11.03 -26.98
CA GLN A 80 16.05 10.69 -28.40
C GLN A 80 16.31 11.96 -29.21
N GLN A 81 17.52 12.09 -29.75
CA GLN A 81 17.80 13.07 -30.79
C GLN A 81 17.06 12.64 -32.07
N ALA A 82 16.56 13.62 -32.81
CA ALA A 82 16.10 13.38 -34.17
C ALA A 82 17.22 12.71 -34.97
N PRO A 83 16.90 11.82 -35.92
CA PRO A 83 17.90 11.26 -36.83
C PRO A 83 18.70 12.40 -37.48
N ALA A 84 20.01 12.16 -37.63
CA ALA A 84 20.96 13.12 -38.19
C ALA A 84 20.61 13.55 -39.62
#